data_AF-A0A9P6EFM8-F1
#
_entry.id   AF-A0A9P6EFM8-F1
#
_cell.length_a   1.000
_cell.length_b   1.000
_cell.length_c   1.000
_cell.angle_alpha   90.00
_cell.angle_beta   90.00
_cell.angle_gamma   90.00
#
_symmetry.space_group_name_H-M   'P 1'
#
loop_
_entity.id
_entity.type
_entity.pdbx_description
1 polymer ?
#
loop_
_entity_poly.entity_id
_entity_poly.type
_entity_poly.pdbx_seq_one_letter_code
_entity_poly.pdbx_strand_id
1 'polypeptide(L)'
;SSDIDKSRGRVYLLEGNLYYSPNSSRDILVPKTIPEGTNIFSPPRKNDGRLDYWSLDVASYLTPQWWTMQFGWLAFLDLSPTESAKEILRPTHIILHSHYSYPSLSPPLPRTFGYRSSHRTPRRLETALQKSWEWFSLWLALTSYSIACAQTHAEYFRSYPTLARIDWVNLLISQGSKFNIDLQWVDTLITSEPPNTVEMERFFELRKERNIRIIAKESPKDQQRRLSREKQPPTISARVFEWTPNALGEYECDEIDKRERADALGERDEDECRYDAVQNEWHICALWGRPKEGISDELQ
;
A
#
# COMPACT_ATOMS: atom_id res chain seq x y z
N SER A 1 35.36 -6.27 28.15
CA SER A 1 34.40 -6.58 27.08
C SER A 1 33.99 -5.26 26.47
N SER A 2 34.48 -4.94 25.28
CA SER A 2 34.14 -3.71 24.55
C SER A 2 32.65 -3.76 24.18
N ASP A 3 31.89 -2.75 24.59
CA ASP A 3 30.47 -2.63 24.29
C ASP A 3 30.32 -2.51 22.76
N ILE A 4 29.65 -3.48 22.15
CA ILE A 4 29.46 -3.56 20.70
C ILE A 4 28.61 -2.35 20.28
N ASP A 5 29.06 -1.59 19.29
CA ASP A 5 28.32 -0.44 18.73
C ASP A 5 26.96 -0.90 18.17
N LYS A 6 25.87 -0.42 18.78
CA LYS A 6 24.47 -0.80 18.47
C LYS A 6 23.75 0.27 17.64
N SER A 7 24.48 1.28 17.14
CA SER A 7 23.91 2.39 16.36
C SER A 7 23.50 2.00 14.93
N ARG A 8 24.00 0.85 14.43
CA ARG A 8 23.80 0.38 13.05
C ARG A 8 22.92 -0.87 12.94
N GLY A 9 22.15 -1.19 13.97
CA GLY A 9 21.33 -2.39 14.05
C GLY A 9 21.78 -3.30 15.19
N ARG A 10 21.09 -4.44 15.34
CA ARG A 10 21.28 -5.32 16.50
C ARG A 10 21.27 -6.79 16.14
N VAL A 11 22.24 -7.51 16.71
CA VAL A 11 22.38 -8.96 16.58
C VAL A 11 21.89 -9.65 17.86
N TYR A 12 21.10 -10.72 17.71
CA TYR A 12 20.64 -11.61 18.76
C TYR A 12 21.13 -13.03 18.48
N LEU A 13 21.65 -13.71 19.51
CA LEU A 13 21.97 -15.14 19.45
C LEU A 13 20.91 -15.90 20.24
N LEU A 14 20.08 -16.69 19.55
CA LEU A 14 18.97 -17.44 20.14
C LEU A 14 19.13 -18.91 19.74
N GLU A 15 19.32 -19.79 20.72
CA GLU A 15 19.45 -21.25 20.51
C GLU A 15 20.52 -21.62 19.46
N GLY A 16 21.60 -20.84 19.39
CA GLY A 16 22.69 -21.03 18.42
C GLY A 16 22.46 -20.38 17.06
N ASN A 17 21.28 -19.82 16.80
CA ASN A 17 20.96 -19.10 15.58
C ASN A 17 21.16 -17.58 15.77
N LEU A 18 21.75 -16.94 14.76
CA LEU A 18 22.10 -15.52 14.78
C LEU A 18 21.06 -14.73 13.99
N TYR A 19 20.39 -13.79 14.66
CA TYR A 19 19.34 -12.94 14.09
C TYR A 19 19.82 -11.50 14.07
N TYR A 20 19.68 -10.81 12.93
CA TYR A 20 20.09 -9.42 12.78
C TYR A 20 18.89 -8.54 12.42
N SER A 21 18.70 -7.46 13.18
CA SER A 21 17.72 -6.42 12.90
C SER A 21 18.45 -5.13 12.53
N PRO A 22 18.50 -4.73 11.24
CA PRO A 22 19.19 -3.52 10.82
C PRO A 22 18.51 -2.23 11.33
N ASN A 23 17.21 -2.29 11.62
CA ASN A 23 16.37 -1.12 11.93
C ASN A 23 16.04 -0.98 13.43
N SER A 24 16.69 -1.76 14.31
CA SER A 24 16.41 -1.72 15.75
C SER A 24 17.68 -1.50 16.55
N SER A 25 17.68 -0.46 17.38
CA SER A 25 18.68 -0.20 18.42
C SER A 25 18.20 -0.61 19.82
N ARG A 26 16.93 -1.02 19.96
CA ARG A 26 16.26 -1.28 21.24
C ARG A 26 16.68 -2.63 21.83
N ASP A 27 16.84 -2.66 23.15
CA ASP A 27 16.90 -3.90 23.94
C ASP A 27 15.49 -4.50 24.03
N ILE A 28 15.28 -5.64 23.39
CA ILE A 28 14.03 -6.41 23.44
C ILE A 28 14.29 -7.75 24.12
N LEU A 29 13.44 -8.09 25.08
CA LEU A 29 13.44 -9.41 25.69
C LEU A 29 12.81 -10.39 24.70
N VAL A 30 13.65 -11.21 24.04
CA VAL A 30 13.14 -12.26 23.16
C VAL A 30 12.57 -13.40 24.00
N PRO A 31 11.28 -13.73 23.88
CA PRO A 31 10.68 -14.83 24.62
C PRO A 31 11.27 -16.15 24.14
N LYS A 32 11.65 -17.01 25.09
CA LYS A 32 12.21 -18.35 24.81
C LYS A 32 11.21 -19.28 24.11
N THR A 33 9.92 -19.02 24.31
CA THR A 33 8.81 -19.71 23.66
C THR A 33 7.76 -18.66 23.34
N ILE A 34 7.16 -18.74 22.16
CA ILE A 34 6.02 -17.89 21.82
C ILE A 34 4.87 -18.32 22.74
N PRO A 35 4.34 -17.43 23.61
CA PRO A 35 3.35 -17.84 24.59
C PRO A 35 2.11 -18.43 23.90
N GLU A 36 1.70 -19.64 24.31
CA GLU A 36 0.42 -20.22 23.88
C GLU A 36 -0.73 -19.26 24.22
N GLY A 37 -1.63 -19.02 23.28
CA GLY A 37 -2.75 -18.06 23.45
C GLY A 37 -2.47 -16.62 23.01
N THR A 38 -1.32 -16.32 22.42
CA THR A 38 -1.04 -15.03 21.76
C THR A 38 -1.76 -14.83 20.43
N ASN A 39 -2.74 -15.69 20.10
CA ASN A 39 -3.58 -15.51 18.93
C ASN A 39 -4.50 -14.31 19.15
N ILE A 40 -4.04 -13.13 18.75
CA ILE A 40 -4.78 -11.87 18.76
C ILE A 40 -6.13 -11.96 18.00
N PHE A 41 -6.32 -12.99 17.15
CA PHE A 41 -7.56 -13.28 16.43
C PHE A 41 -8.56 -14.14 17.21
N SER A 42 -8.24 -14.58 18.42
CA SER A 42 -9.16 -15.33 19.29
C SER A 42 -9.81 -14.38 20.30
N PRO A 43 -10.98 -13.80 20.01
CA PRO A 43 -11.63 -12.91 20.95
C PRO A 43 -12.03 -13.66 22.24
N PRO A 44 -12.15 -12.95 23.37
CA PRO A 44 -12.75 -13.51 24.57
C PRO A 44 -14.15 -14.06 24.27
N ARG A 45 -14.56 -15.07 25.02
CA ARG A 45 -15.94 -15.57 24.98
C ARG A 45 -16.83 -14.66 25.81
N LYS A 46 -18.01 -14.34 25.29
CA LYS A 46 -19.12 -13.74 26.03
C LYS A 46 -19.69 -14.73 27.04
N ASN A 47 -20.50 -14.22 27.96
CA ASN A 47 -21.24 -15.02 28.94
C ASN A 47 -22.16 -16.07 28.30
N ASP A 48 -22.57 -15.87 27.03
CA ASP A 48 -23.38 -16.81 26.25
C ASP A 48 -22.54 -17.87 25.51
N GLY A 49 -21.23 -17.90 25.74
CA GLY A 49 -20.28 -18.83 25.13
C GLY A 49 -19.83 -18.47 23.71
N ARG A 50 -20.42 -17.43 23.08
CA ARG A 50 -20.03 -16.97 21.73
C ARG A 50 -18.75 -16.13 21.79
N LEU A 51 -18.00 -16.13 20.69
CA LEU A 51 -16.81 -15.31 20.51
C LEU A 51 -17.18 -13.82 20.39
N ASP A 52 -16.53 -12.95 21.17
CA ASP A 52 -16.78 -11.52 21.16
C ASP A 52 -15.90 -10.77 20.15
N TYR A 53 -16.17 -10.97 18.86
CA TYR A 53 -15.42 -10.29 17.80
C TYR A 53 -15.45 -8.76 17.90
N TRP A 54 -16.48 -8.18 18.52
CA TRP A 54 -16.61 -6.73 18.72
C TRP A 54 -15.59 -6.16 19.72
N SER A 55 -15.03 -7.00 20.60
CA SER A 55 -13.97 -6.61 21.52
C SER A 55 -12.59 -6.49 20.85
N LEU A 56 -12.44 -6.99 19.63
CA LEU A 56 -11.18 -6.92 18.91
C LEU A 56 -10.97 -5.52 18.32
N ASP A 57 -9.74 -5.03 18.43
CA ASP A 57 -9.33 -3.75 17.87
C ASP A 57 -8.28 -3.95 16.78
N VAL A 58 -8.50 -3.37 15.59
CA VAL A 58 -7.53 -3.42 14.49
C VAL A 58 -6.22 -2.74 14.91
N ALA A 59 -6.26 -1.73 15.78
CA ALA A 59 -5.05 -1.13 16.33
C ALA A 59 -4.16 -2.13 17.10
N SER A 60 -4.75 -3.20 17.66
CA SER A 60 -3.97 -4.25 18.33
C SER A 60 -3.08 -5.02 17.35
N TYR A 61 -3.44 -5.04 16.06
CA TYR A 61 -2.70 -5.70 14.98
C TYR A 61 -1.56 -4.84 14.41
N LEU A 62 -1.59 -3.53 14.70
CA LEU A 62 -0.50 -2.61 14.39
C LEU A 62 0.62 -2.64 15.45
N THR A 63 0.38 -3.32 16.57
CA THR A 63 1.42 -3.48 17.60
C THR A 63 2.41 -4.58 17.18
N PRO A 64 3.74 -4.35 17.28
CA PRO A 64 4.72 -5.36 16.93
C PRO A 64 4.51 -6.66 17.72
N GLN A 65 4.29 -7.76 17.00
CA GLN A 65 4.17 -9.10 17.57
C GLN A 65 5.42 -9.93 17.32
N TRP A 66 5.66 -10.94 18.14
CA TRP A 66 6.69 -11.94 17.86
C TRP A 66 6.35 -12.69 16.58
N TRP A 67 7.29 -12.65 15.63
CA TRP A 67 7.03 -13.11 14.28
C TRP A 67 6.78 -14.62 14.26
N THR A 68 5.64 -15.01 13.71
CA THR A 68 5.33 -16.40 13.34
C THR A 68 4.87 -16.41 11.90
N MET A 69 5.09 -17.50 11.17
CA MET A 69 4.56 -17.59 9.81
C MET A 69 3.03 -17.45 9.77
N GLN A 70 2.33 -17.87 10.83
CA GLN A 70 0.87 -17.76 10.92
C GLN A 70 0.35 -16.31 10.86
N PHE A 71 1.19 -15.34 11.25
CA PHE A 71 0.91 -13.90 11.25
C PHE A 71 1.81 -13.11 10.29
N GLY A 72 2.58 -13.78 9.44
CA GLY A 72 3.54 -13.13 8.53
C GLY A 72 2.89 -12.10 7.60
N TRP A 73 1.59 -12.26 7.33
CA TRP A 73 0.79 -11.35 6.53
C TRP A 73 0.58 -9.96 7.15
N LEU A 74 0.79 -9.78 8.47
CA LEU A 74 0.70 -8.45 9.10
C LEU A 74 1.73 -7.46 8.53
N ALA A 75 2.81 -7.93 7.91
CA ALA A 75 3.78 -7.10 7.21
C ALA A 75 3.22 -6.43 5.94
N PHE A 76 2.07 -6.89 5.45
CA PHE A 76 1.41 -6.40 4.23
C PHE A 76 0.25 -5.44 4.54
N LEU A 77 0.14 -4.97 5.78
CA LEU A 77 -0.92 -4.04 6.18
C LEU A 77 -0.73 -2.68 5.52
N ASP A 78 -1.60 -2.38 4.56
CA ASP A 78 -1.79 -1.05 4.03
C ASP A 78 -2.55 -0.19 5.05
N LEU A 79 -2.00 0.98 5.37
CA LEU A 79 -2.58 1.92 6.34
C LEU A 79 -3.68 2.78 5.70
N SER A 80 -3.91 2.69 4.39
CA SER A 80 -4.93 3.45 3.64
C SER A 80 -5.62 2.60 2.56
N PRO A 81 -6.53 1.68 2.92
CA PRO A 81 -7.18 0.82 1.93
C PRO A 81 -8.13 1.62 1.02
N THR A 82 -8.10 1.36 -0.28
CA THR A 82 -9.06 1.87 -1.27
C THR A 82 -10.35 1.05 -1.28
N GLU A 83 -11.45 1.66 -1.72
CA GLU A 83 -12.82 1.16 -1.55
C GLU A 83 -13.19 -0.13 -2.31
N SER A 84 -12.36 -0.61 -3.24
CA SER A 84 -12.78 -1.51 -4.33
C SER A 84 -12.62 -3.02 -4.14
N ALA A 85 -12.13 -3.57 -3.01
CA ALA A 85 -11.84 -5.03 -2.92
C ALA A 85 -12.85 -5.91 -2.14
N LYS A 86 -14.01 -5.40 -1.72
CA LYS A 86 -14.72 -5.89 -0.50
C LYS A 86 -15.27 -7.32 -0.53
N GLU A 87 -15.42 -7.98 -1.69
CA GLU A 87 -16.08 -9.31 -1.78
C GLU A 87 -15.22 -10.44 -2.34
N ILE A 88 -14.04 -10.14 -2.92
CA ILE A 88 -13.26 -11.12 -3.69
C ILE A 88 -12.00 -11.60 -2.95
N LEU A 89 -11.56 -10.86 -1.92
CA LEU A 89 -10.35 -11.19 -1.14
C LEU A 89 -10.43 -12.55 -0.44
N ARG A 90 -11.58 -12.89 0.15
CA ARG A 90 -11.74 -14.17 0.87
C ARG A 90 -11.66 -15.37 -0.09
N PRO A 91 -12.42 -15.42 -1.21
CA PRO A 91 -12.23 -16.45 -2.22
C PRO A 91 -10.79 -16.56 -2.74
N THR A 92 -10.16 -15.43 -3.05
CA THR A 92 -8.76 -15.37 -3.52
C THR A 92 -7.83 -16.04 -2.51
N HIS A 93 -7.94 -15.65 -1.24
CA HIS A 93 -7.18 -16.27 -0.16
C HIS A 93 -7.44 -17.78 -0.04
N ILE A 94 -8.69 -18.24 -0.09
CA ILE A 94 -9.03 -19.67 0.02
C ILE A 94 -8.37 -20.48 -1.10
N ILE A 95 -8.45 -20.00 -2.35
CA ILE A 95 -7.86 -20.68 -3.51
C ILE A 95 -6.34 -20.77 -3.36
N LEU A 96 -5.69 -19.65 -3.05
CA LEU A 96 -4.23 -19.59 -2.91
C LEU A 96 -3.74 -20.43 -1.73
N HIS A 97 -4.39 -20.31 -0.57
CA HIS A 97 -4.01 -21.06 0.63
C HIS A 97 -4.15 -22.57 0.41
N SER A 98 -5.25 -23.01 -0.20
CA SER A 98 -5.48 -24.44 -0.47
C SER A 98 -4.44 -25.00 -1.44
N HIS A 99 -4.05 -24.21 -2.45
CA HIS A 99 -3.12 -24.65 -3.48
C HIS A 99 -1.65 -24.55 -3.07
N TYR A 100 -1.25 -23.56 -2.27
CA TYR A 100 0.15 -23.32 -1.88
C TYR A 100 0.50 -23.80 -0.46
N SER A 101 -0.49 -24.05 0.39
CA SER A 101 -0.35 -24.66 1.72
C SER A 101 0.59 -23.91 2.68
N TYR A 102 0.64 -22.57 2.61
CA TYR A 102 1.38 -21.77 3.58
C TYR A 102 0.56 -21.60 4.87
N PRO A 103 1.19 -21.57 6.06
CA PRO A 103 0.48 -21.36 7.32
C PRO A 103 -0.05 -19.92 7.40
N SER A 104 -1.35 -19.75 7.55
CA SER A 104 -1.98 -18.42 7.73
C SER A 104 -3.21 -18.52 8.61
N LEU A 105 -3.31 -17.64 9.61
CA LEU A 105 -4.54 -17.45 10.38
C LEU A 105 -5.35 -16.30 9.79
N SER A 106 -6.57 -16.58 9.34
CA SER A 106 -7.43 -15.59 8.71
C SER A 106 -8.09 -14.66 9.75
N PRO A 107 -8.14 -13.33 9.50
CA PRO A 107 -8.87 -12.41 10.36
C PRO A 107 -10.39 -12.62 10.26
N PRO A 108 -11.18 -12.19 11.27
CA PRO A 108 -12.63 -12.03 11.14
C PRO A 108 -13.07 -11.38 9.82
N LEU A 109 -14.13 -11.91 9.23
CA LEU A 109 -14.72 -11.32 8.01
C LEU A 109 -15.37 -9.97 8.32
N PRO A 110 -15.31 -8.98 7.40
CA PRO A 110 -16.01 -7.70 7.55
C PRO A 110 -17.51 -7.87 7.90
N ARG A 111 -18.17 -8.87 7.30
CA ARG A 111 -19.59 -9.17 7.57
C ARG A 111 -19.88 -9.50 9.04
N THR A 112 -18.90 -9.99 9.80
CA THR A 112 -19.05 -10.32 11.24
C THR A 112 -19.44 -9.09 12.07
N PHE A 113 -19.09 -7.89 11.62
CA PHE A 113 -19.44 -6.62 12.29
C PHE A 113 -20.80 -6.07 11.86
N GLY A 114 -21.54 -6.82 11.04
CA GLY A 114 -22.96 -6.62 10.87
C GLY A 114 -23.36 -5.41 10.02
N TYR A 115 -22.49 -4.84 9.19
CA TYR A 115 -22.83 -3.70 8.30
C TYR A 115 -23.97 -3.99 7.29
N ARG A 116 -24.25 -5.28 7.02
CA ARG A 116 -25.40 -5.73 6.21
C ARG A 116 -26.69 -5.94 7.03
N SER A 117 -26.67 -5.66 8.33
CA SER A 117 -27.82 -5.88 9.22
C SER A 117 -28.73 -4.66 9.25
N SER A 118 -29.97 -4.85 9.73
CA SER A 118 -30.84 -3.71 10.02
C SER A 118 -30.35 -2.96 11.26
N HIS A 119 -30.14 -1.65 11.15
CA HIS A 119 -29.71 -0.79 12.26
C HIS A 119 -30.84 0.15 12.69
N ARG A 120 -31.05 0.28 14.00
CA ARG A 120 -32.08 1.16 14.58
C ARG A 120 -31.72 2.65 14.49
N THR A 121 -30.44 2.98 14.32
CA THR A 121 -29.94 4.35 14.25
C THR A 121 -28.80 4.48 13.23
N PRO A 122 -28.67 5.64 12.55
CA PRO A 122 -27.57 5.88 11.60
C PRO A 122 -26.18 5.72 12.23
N ARG A 123 -25.99 6.23 13.46
CA ARG A 123 -24.72 6.10 14.20
C ARG A 123 -24.26 4.65 14.40
N ARG A 124 -25.20 3.71 14.58
CA ARG A 124 -24.88 2.28 14.72
C ARG A 124 -24.47 1.65 13.40
N LEU A 125 -25.08 2.09 12.29
CA LEU A 125 -24.66 1.68 10.94
C LEU A 125 -23.25 2.21 10.65
N GLU A 126 -23.00 3.49 10.91
CA GLU A 126 -21.68 4.12 10.73
C GLU A 126 -20.58 3.41 11.51
N THR A 127 -20.83 3.08 12.78
CA THR A 127 -19.88 2.31 13.60
C THR A 127 -19.63 0.92 13.02
N ALA A 128 -20.67 0.24 12.53
CA ALA A 128 -20.53 -1.08 11.91
C ALA A 128 -19.79 -1.01 10.56
N LEU A 129 -20.01 0.03 9.76
CA LEU A 129 -19.30 0.29 8.51
C LEU A 129 -17.82 0.56 8.77
N GLN A 130 -17.51 1.49 9.68
CA GLN A 130 -16.13 1.80 10.05
C GLN A 130 -15.40 0.56 10.54
N LYS A 131 -16.01 -0.21 11.45
CA LYS A 131 -15.41 -1.45 11.95
C LYS A 131 -15.21 -2.46 10.84
N SER A 132 -16.21 -2.67 9.98
CA SER A 132 -16.09 -3.60 8.85
C SER A 132 -14.98 -3.20 7.87
N TRP A 133 -14.78 -1.89 7.68
CA TRP A 133 -13.76 -1.33 6.80
C TRP A 133 -12.34 -1.52 7.36
N GLU A 134 -12.12 -1.31 8.65
CA GLU A 134 -10.81 -1.58 9.28
C GLU A 134 -10.41 -3.07 9.14
N TRP A 135 -11.38 -3.97 9.29
CA TRP A 135 -11.16 -5.40 9.13
C TRP A 135 -10.97 -5.82 7.68
N PHE A 136 -11.42 -5.01 6.74
CA PHE A 136 -11.21 -5.23 5.32
C PHE A 136 -9.73 -5.00 4.92
N SER A 137 -9.04 -4.00 5.49
CA SER A 137 -7.58 -3.80 5.28
C SER A 137 -6.77 -5.03 5.67
N LEU A 138 -7.15 -5.71 6.76
CA LEU A 138 -6.49 -6.94 7.21
C LEU A 138 -6.64 -8.08 6.18
N TRP A 139 -7.80 -8.17 5.51
CA TRP A 139 -8.01 -9.15 4.43
C TRP A 139 -7.24 -8.80 3.16
N LEU A 140 -7.04 -7.51 2.88
CA LEU A 140 -6.20 -7.06 1.77
C LEU A 140 -4.75 -7.51 2.02
N ALA A 141 -4.22 -7.22 3.20
CA ALA A 141 -2.88 -7.65 3.62
C ALA A 141 -2.69 -9.17 3.53
N LEU A 142 -3.66 -9.94 4.01
CA LEU A 142 -3.64 -11.40 3.91
C LEU A 142 -3.63 -11.89 2.45
N THR A 143 -4.35 -11.20 1.56
CA THR A 143 -4.38 -11.55 0.13
C THR A 143 -3.05 -11.21 -0.54
N SER A 144 -2.48 -10.05 -0.26
CA SER A 144 -1.14 -9.66 -0.77
C SER A 144 -0.07 -10.64 -0.31
N TYR A 145 -0.09 -11.06 0.97
CA TYR A 145 0.79 -12.11 1.48
C TYR A 145 0.60 -13.44 0.75
N SER A 146 -0.65 -13.80 0.45
CA SER A 146 -0.98 -15.03 -0.28
C SER A 146 -0.39 -15.02 -1.69
N ILE A 147 -0.46 -13.89 -2.39
CA ILE A 147 0.15 -13.69 -3.71
C ILE A 147 1.67 -13.74 -3.61
N ALA A 148 2.28 -13.04 -2.65
CA ALA A 148 3.73 -13.06 -2.45
C ALA A 148 4.28 -14.46 -2.16
N CYS A 149 3.56 -15.27 -1.37
CA CYS A 149 3.90 -16.68 -1.14
C CYS A 149 3.84 -17.49 -2.43
N ALA A 150 2.82 -17.27 -3.26
CA ALA A 150 2.69 -17.95 -4.53
C ALA A 150 3.80 -17.56 -5.52
N GLN A 151 4.13 -16.27 -5.63
CA GLN A 151 5.25 -15.77 -6.45
C GLN A 151 6.59 -16.34 -5.98
N THR A 152 6.84 -16.35 -4.67
CA THR A 152 8.06 -16.93 -4.09
C THR A 152 8.16 -18.42 -4.41
N HIS A 153 7.04 -19.14 -4.37
CA HIS A 153 6.98 -20.55 -4.76
C HIS A 153 7.30 -20.74 -6.25
N ALA A 154 6.71 -19.92 -7.12
CA ALA A 154 6.99 -19.95 -8.56
C ALA A 154 8.48 -19.71 -8.87
N GLU A 155 9.09 -18.71 -8.23
CA GLU A 155 10.52 -18.39 -8.41
C GLU A 155 11.42 -19.53 -7.92
N TYR A 156 11.10 -20.14 -6.77
CA TYR A 156 11.84 -21.29 -6.24
C TYR A 156 11.87 -22.48 -7.22
N PHE A 157 10.73 -22.76 -7.88
CA PHE A 157 10.61 -23.85 -8.84
C PHE A 157 10.90 -23.45 -10.30
N ARG A 158 11.38 -22.23 -10.55
CA ARG A 158 11.70 -21.73 -11.90
C ARG A 158 12.67 -22.61 -12.67
N SER A 159 13.63 -23.21 -11.97
CA SER A 159 14.61 -24.14 -12.55
C SER A 159 14.09 -25.57 -12.69
N TYR A 160 12.90 -25.88 -12.15
CA TYR A 160 12.32 -27.22 -12.11
C TYR A 160 10.85 -27.20 -12.58
N PRO A 161 10.56 -26.97 -13.87
CA PRO A 161 9.20 -26.75 -14.36
C PRO A 161 8.23 -27.92 -14.10
N THR A 162 8.74 -29.15 -14.01
CA THR A 162 7.93 -30.34 -13.72
C THR A 162 7.43 -30.42 -12.28
N LEU A 163 8.04 -29.65 -11.36
CA LEU A 163 7.66 -29.56 -9.96
C LEU A 163 6.91 -28.25 -9.65
N ALA A 164 6.88 -27.32 -10.60
CA ALA A 164 6.20 -26.05 -10.45
C ALA A 164 4.69 -26.25 -10.33
N ARG A 165 4.10 -25.60 -9.34
CA ARG A 165 2.65 -25.51 -9.20
C ARG A 165 2.06 -24.55 -10.24
N ILE A 166 0.76 -24.66 -10.49
CA ILE A 166 0.04 -23.75 -11.39
C ILE A 166 0.23 -22.32 -10.90
N ASP A 167 0.67 -21.42 -11.79
CA ASP A 167 0.82 -20.01 -11.49
C ASP A 167 -0.47 -19.40 -10.90
N TRP A 168 -0.32 -18.47 -9.96
CA TRP A 168 -1.43 -17.95 -9.18
C TRP A 168 -2.47 -17.20 -10.02
N VAL A 169 -2.07 -16.53 -11.10
CA VAL A 169 -2.99 -15.86 -12.03
C VAL A 169 -3.85 -16.92 -12.74
N ASN A 170 -3.19 -17.92 -13.34
CA ASN A 170 -3.88 -19.01 -14.02
C ASN A 170 -4.76 -19.83 -13.08
N LEU A 171 -4.34 -19.99 -11.82
CA LEU A 171 -5.13 -20.65 -10.79
C LEU A 171 -6.40 -19.84 -10.46
N LEU A 172 -6.29 -18.52 -10.29
CA LEU A 172 -7.44 -17.66 -10.04
C LEU A 172 -8.37 -17.58 -11.24
N ILE A 173 -7.86 -17.57 -12.47
CA ILE A 173 -8.69 -17.62 -13.69
C ILE A 173 -9.45 -18.95 -13.76
N SER A 174 -8.76 -20.07 -13.55
CA SER A 174 -9.36 -21.41 -13.69
C SER A 174 -10.34 -21.77 -12.57
N GLN A 175 -10.09 -21.33 -11.34
CA GLN A 175 -10.94 -21.64 -10.18
C GLN A 175 -11.87 -20.51 -9.76
N GLY A 176 -11.57 -19.27 -10.15
CA GLY A 176 -12.27 -18.06 -9.71
C GLY A 176 -13.72 -17.99 -10.14
N SER A 177 -14.07 -18.55 -11.30
CA SER A 177 -15.45 -18.65 -11.77
C SER A 177 -16.37 -19.39 -10.78
N LYS A 178 -15.85 -20.36 -10.01
CA LYS A 178 -16.61 -21.08 -8.97
C LYS A 178 -16.92 -20.22 -7.75
N PHE A 179 -16.22 -19.10 -7.59
CA PHE A 179 -16.34 -18.20 -6.46
C PHE A 179 -16.72 -16.76 -6.86
N ASN A 180 -17.22 -16.57 -8.09
CA ASN A 180 -17.57 -15.26 -8.65
C ASN A 180 -16.40 -14.25 -8.64
N ILE A 181 -15.16 -14.74 -8.84
CA ILE A 181 -14.01 -13.89 -9.12
C ILE A 181 -14.04 -13.55 -10.61
N ASP A 182 -14.22 -12.28 -10.94
CA ASP A 182 -14.19 -11.80 -12.32
C ASP A 182 -12.75 -11.63 -12.82
N LEU A 183 -12.53 -11.78 -14.13
CA LEU A 183 -11.25 -11.55 -14.79
C LEU A 183 -10.76 -10.11 -14.56
N GLN A 184 -11.66 -9.13 -14.58
CA GLN A 184 -11.32 -7.73 -14.30
C GLN A 184 -10.69 -7.55 -12.91
N TRP A 185 -11.11 -8.35 -11.93
CA TRP A 185 -10.52 -8.32 -10.59
C TRP A 185 -9.10 -8.89 -10.59
N VAL A 186 -8.87 -9.98 -11.32
CA VAL A 186 -7.52 -10.56 -11.46
C VAL A 186 -6.60 -9.57 -12.18
N ASP A 187 -7.09 -8.91 -13.23
CA ASP A 187 -6.35 -7.85 -13.93
C ASP A 187 -6.03 -6.67 -13.01
N THR A 188 -6.97 -6.28 -12.15
CA THR A 188 -6.73 -5.25 -11.12
C THR A 188 -5.61 -5.68 -10.16
N LEU A 189 -5.56 -6.94 -9.72
CA LEU A 189 -4.49 -7.44 -8.84
C LEU A 189 -3.12 -7.50 -9.53
N ILE A 190 -3.09 -7.70 -10.85
CA ILE A 190 -1.85 -7.72 -11.64
C ILE A 190 -1.36 -6.30 -11.91
N THR A 191 -2.27 -5.39 -12.19
CA THR A 191 -1.96 -3.99 -12.53
C THR A 191 -1.80 -3.09 -11.31
N SER A 192 -2.19 -3.54 -10.11
CA SER A 192 -2.05 -2.80 -8.85
C SER A 192 -0.64 -2.83 -8.26
N GLU A 193 0.42 -2.89 -9.08
CA GLU A 193 1.73 -2.51 -8.56
C GLU A 193 1.63 -1.03 -8.13
N PRO A 194 1.94 -0.70 -6.85
CA PRO A 194 1.97 0.68 -6.46
C PRO A 194 2.93 1.41 -7.40
N PRO A 195 2.56 2.59 -7.92
CA PRO A 195 3.39 3.30 -8.87
C PRO A 195 4.80 3.46 -8.30
N ASN A 196 5.82 3.09 -9.07
CA ASN A 196 7.20 3.21 -8.62
C ASN A 196 7.62 4.68 -8.70
N THR A 197 7.35 5.42 -7.62
CA THR A 197 7.58 6.87 -7.51
C THR A 197 8.97 7.23 -6.97
N VAL A 198 9.85 6.25 -6.73
CA VAL A 198 11.13 6.47 -6.02
C VAL A 198 11.98 7.58 -6.65
N GLU A 199 12.19 7.54 -7.97
CA GLU A 199 12.99 8.56 -8.66
C GLU A 199 12.27 9.92 -8.76
N MET A 200 10.94 9.91 -8.87
CA MET A 200 10.12 11.14 -8.82
C MET A 200 10.24 11.82 -7.45
N GLU A 201 10.09 11.06 -6.35
CA GLU A 201 10.22 11.56 -4.99
C GLU A 201 11.62 12.11 -4.74
N ARG A 202 12.65 11.37 -5.15
CA ARG A 202 14.05 11.80 -5.09
C ARG A 202 14.28 13.12 -5.83
N PHE A 203 13.67 13.30 -7.00
CA PHE A 203 13.74 14.54 -7.75
C PHE A 203 13.18 15.72 -6.93
N PHE A 204 11.98 15.56 -6.36
CA PHE A 204 11.34 16.62 -5.57
C PHE A 204 12.10 16.93 -4.27
N GLU A 205 12.70 15.93 -3.64
CA GLU A 205 13.53 16.13 -2.45
C GLU A 205 14.79 16.95 -2.77
N LEU A 206 15.49 16.62 -3.86
CA LEU A 206 16.64 17.41 -4.34
C LEU A 206 16.23 18.85 -4.71
N ARG A 207 15.04 19.05 -5.28
CA ARG A 207 14.52 20.39 -5.57
C ARG A 207 14.19 21.18 -4.31
N LYS A 208 13.59 20.54 -3.31
CA LYS A 208 13.31 21.16 -2.01
C LYS A 208 14.61 21.65 -1.35
N GLU A 209 15.66 20.83 -1.34
CA GLU A 209 16.97 21.24 -0.82
C GLU A 209 17.57 22.41 -1.58
N ARG A 210 17.50 22.37 -2.92
CA ARG A 210 17.99 23.46 -3.77
C ARG A 210 17.20 24.75 -3.53
N ASN A 211 15.89 24.65 -3.36
CA ASN A 211 15.01 25.78 -3.11
C ASN A 211 15.33 26.46 -1.78
N ILE A 212 15.63 25.69 -0.72
CA ILE A 212 16.11 26.23 0.55
C ILE A 212 17.38 27.07 0.34
N ARG A 213 18.33 26.59 -0.47
CA ARG A 213 19.59 27.32 -0.76
C ARG A 213 19.35 28.59 -1.59
N ILE A 214 18.38 28.58 -2.51
CA ILE A 214 18.01 29.74 -3.32
C ILE A 214 17.33 30.80 -2.45
N ILE A 215 16.35 30.41 -1.64
CA ILE A 215 15.61 31.30 -0.75
C ILE A 215 16.57 31.97 0.25
N ALA A 216 17.55 31.24 0.79
CA ALA A 216 18.54 31.79 1.70
C ALA A 216 19.42 32.91 1.09
N LYS A 217 19.54 32.95 -0.25
CA LYS A 217 20.32 33.95 -1.00
C LYS A 217 19.44 34.92 -1.78
N GLU A 218 18.13 34.87 -1.57
CA GLU A 218 17.15 35.61 -2.35
C GLU A 218 17.22 37.12 -2.04
N SER A 219 17.28 37.95 -3.08
CA SER A 219 17.21 39.40 -2.92
C SER A 219 15.75 39.84 -2.69
N PRO A 220 15.49 41.01 -2.08
CA PRO A 220 14.12 41.52 -1.91
C PRO A 220 13.33 41.62 -3.23
N LYS A 221 14.02 41.94 -4.33
CA LYS A 221 13.42 42.03 -5.67
C LYS A 221 13.04 40.64 -6.21
N ASP A 222 13.88 39.64 -5.98
CA ASP A 222 13.61 38.27 -6.40
C ASP A 222 12.51 37.64 -5.56
N GLN A 223 12.50 37.93 -4.25
CA GLN A 223 11.43 37.54 -3.33
C GLN A 223 10.07 38.08 -3.79
N GLN A 224 10.00 39.38 -4.12
CA GLN A 224 8.77 39.98 -4.63
C GLN A 224 8.32 39.31 -5.94
N ARG A 225 9.26 39.01 -6.84
CA ARG A 225 8.97 38.31 -8.11
C ARG A 225 8.43 36.90 -7.86
N ARG A 226 9.05 36.14 -6.95
CA ARG A 226 8.59 34.80 -6.56
C ARG A 226 7.20 34.84 -5.95
N LEU A 227 6.96 35.72 -4.98
CA LEU A 227 5.65 35.89 -4.33
C LEU A 227 4.57 36.31 -5.34
N SER A 228 4.92 37.09 -6.36
CA SER A 228 4.00 37.42 -7.45
C SER A 228 3.63 36.19 -8.28
N ARG A 229 4.61 35.32 -8.59
CA ARG A 229 4.38 34.07 -9.32
C ARG A 229 3.61 33.05 -8.50
N GLU A 230 3.83 33.00 -7.19
CA GLU A 230 3.11 32.10 -6.29
C GLU A 230 1.62 32.45 -6.24
N LYS A 231 1.27 33.73 -6.32
CA LYS A 231 -0.13 34.19 -6.41
C LYS A 231 -0.76 33.95 -7.77
N GLN A 232 0.00 34.14 -8.84
CA GLN A 232 -0.46 33.97 -10.22
C GLN A 232 0.61 33.21 -11.02
N PRO A 233 0.58 31.88 -10.96
CA PRO A 233 1.53 31.03 -11.67
C PRO A 233 1.48 31.27 -13.18
N PRO A 234 2.62 31.53 -13.85
CA PRO A 234 2.65 31.73 -15.29
C PRO A 234 2.48 30.39 -16.02
N THR A 235 1.63 30.34 -17.04
CA THR A 235 1.32 29.11 -17.79
C THR A 235 2.16 28.93 -19.07
N ILE A 236 2.78 30.00 -19.58
CA ILE A 236 3.56 29.97 -20.82
C ILE A 236 5.08 30.09 -20.55
N SER A 237 5.45 30.99 -19.63
CA SER A 237 6.87 31.31 -19.37
C SER A 237 7.53 30.40 -18.34
N ALA A 238 6.76 29.71 -17.51
CA ALA A 238 7.28 28.60 -16.71
C ALA A 238 7.66 27.42 -17.60
N ARG A 239 8.62 26.63 -17.16
CA ARG A 239 8.87 25.31 -17.76
C ARG A 239 7.78 24.36 -17.27
N VAL A 240 7.34 23.44 -18.09
CA VAL A 240 6.34 22.44 -17.73
C VAL A 240 6.96 21.08 -17.96
N PHE A 241 6.86 20.23 -16.95
CA PHE A 241 7.32 18.85 -17.01
C PHE A 241 6.15 17.90 -16.79
N GLU A 242 6.09 16.84 -17.58
CA GLU A 242 5.11 15.77 -17.40
C GLU A 242 5.80 14.51 -16.88
N TRP A 243 5.19 13.91 -15.86
CA TRP A 243 5.64 12.65 -15.28
C TRP A 243 4.77 11.50 -15.77
N THR A 244 5.34 10.59 -16.56
CA THR A 244 4.64 9.40 -17.09
C THR A 244 5.37 8.11 -16.72
N PRO A 245 4.65 7.00 -16.47
CA PRO A 245 5.29 5.71 -16.21
C PRO A 245 5.88 5.14 -17.50
N ASN A 246 7.10 4.60 -17.42
CA ASN A 246 7.73 3.86 -18.50
C ASN A 246 7.26 2.39 -18.54
N ALA A 247 7.81 1.60 -19.46
CA ALA A 247 7.47 0.18 -19.62
C ALA A 247 7.78 -0.69 -18.38
N LEU A 248 8.59 -0.19 -17.44
CA LEU A 248 8.93 -0.83 -16.17
C LEU A 248 8.12 -0.28 -14.98
N GLY A 249 7.17 0.64 -15.24
CA GLY A 249 6.38 1.30 -14.20
C GLY A 249 7.13 2.40 -13.43
N GLU A 250 8.35 2.73 -13.83
CA GLU A 250 9.13 3.83 -13.26
C GLU A 250 8.72 5.16 -13.90
N TYR A 251 8.60 6.21 -13.09
CA TYR A 251 8.19 7.51 -13.60
C TYR A 251 9.36 8.29 -14.20
N GLU A 252 9.24 8.60 -15.49
CA GLU A 252 10.16 9.46 -16.23
C GLU A 252 9.58 10.87 -16.36
N CYS A 253 10.47 11.86 -16.52
CA CYS A 253 10.13 13.28 -16.54
C CYS A 253 10.54 13.89 -17.87
N ASP A 254 9.56 14.31 -18.65
CA ASP A 254 9.76 14.95 -19.95
C ASP A 254 9.41 16.44 -19.88
N GLU A 255 10.24 17.30 -20.47
CA GLU A 255 9.92 18.72 -20.60
C GLU A 255 9.01 18.96 -21.80
N ILE A 256 7.85 19.58 -21.56
CA ILE A 256 6.89 19.94 -22.60
C ILE A 256 7.42 21.13 -23.41
N ASP A 257 7.28 21.04 -24.74
CA ASP A 257 7.67 22.12 -25.65
C ASP A 257 6.95 23.41 -25.29
N LYS A 258 7.67 24.53 -25.40
CA LYS A 258 7.16 25.85 -25.03
C LYS A 258 5.80 26.19 -25.66
N ARG A 259 5.53 25.71 -26.87
CA ARG A 259 4.28 25.98 -27.59
C ARG A 259 3.08 25.24 -27.00
N GLU A 260 3.32 24.11 -26.35
CA GLU A 260 2.29 23.18 -25.86
C GLU A 260 1.99 23.36 -24.37
N ARG A 261 2.78 24.17 -23.66
CA ARG A 261 2.68 24.35 -22.19
C ARG A 261 1.33 24.82 -21.70
N ALA A 262 0.74 25.81 -22.37
CA ALA A 262 -0.54 26.38 -21.96
C ALA A 262 -1.68 25.37 -22.16
N ASP A 263 -1.63 24.63 -23.26
CA ASP A 263 -2.63 23.61 -23.60
C ASP A 263 -2.51 22.42 -22.65
N ALA A 264 -1.29 21.92 -22.41
CA ALA A 264 -1.03 20.83 -21.47
C ALA A 264 -1.50 21.14 -20.03
N LEU A 265 -1.35 22.38 -19.57
CA LEU A 265 -1.87 22.81 -18.26
C LEU A 265 -3.39 23.00 -18.27
N GLY A 266 -3.99 23.37 -19.41
CA GLY A 266 -5.43 23.59 -19.55
C GLY A 266 -6.24 22.29 -19.66
N GLU A 267 -5.62 21.21 -20.12
CA GLU A 267 -6.24 19.88 -20.26
C GLU A 267 -6.21 19.03 -18.98
N ARG A 268 -5.51 19.49 -17.94
CA ARG A 268 -5.29 18.75 -16.69
C ARG A 268 -6.11 19.35 -15.56
N ASP A 269 -6.49 18.52 -14.61
CA ASP A 269 -7.18 18.99 -13.41
C ASP A 269 -6.18 19.75 -12.50
N GLU A 270 -6.68 20.70 -11.69
CA GLU A 270 -5.84 21.51 -10.81
C GLU A 270 -5.04 20.67 -9.81
N ASP A 271 -5.57 19.52 -9.39
CA ASP A 271 -4.94 18.56 -8.48
C ASP A 271 -3.89 17.66 -9.15
N GLU A 272 -3.89 17.56 -10.48
CA GLU A 272 -2.85 16.89 -11.28
C GLU A 272 -1.63 17.80 -11.52
N CYS A 273 -1.71 19.08 -11.13
CA CYS A 273 -0.69 20.09 -11.41
C CYS A 273 -0.03 20.63 -10.12
N ARG A 274 1.30 20.71 -10.10
CA ARG A 274 2.06 21.30 -8.99
C ARG A 274 3.03 22.37 -9.50
N TYR A 275 2.97 23.56 -8.89
CA TYR A 275 3.83 24.68 -9.27
C TYR A 275 4.95 24.95 -8.26
N ASP A 276 6.19 25.05 -8.74
CA ASP A 276 7.36 25.52 -8.01
C ASP A 276 7.68 26.98 -8.37
N ALA A 277 7.30 27.90 -7.49
CA ALA A 277 7.54 29.33 -7.69
C ALA A 277 9.02 29.74 -7.61
N VAL A 278 9.86 28.95 -6.93
CA VAL A 278 11.30 29.23 -6.77
C VAL A 278 12.04 28.95 -8.08
N GLN A 279 11.74 27.80 -8.70
CA GLN A 279 12.35 27.39 -9.97
C GLN A 279 11.61 27.97 -11.19
N ASN A 280 10.36 28.43 -11.02
CA ASN A 280 9.44 28.82 -12.10
C ASN A 280 9.14 27.63 -13.03
N GLU A 281 8.71 26.53 -12.42
CA GLU A 281 8.47 25.24 -13.08
C GLU A 281 7.11 24.67 -12.65
N TRP A 282 6.39 24.07 -13.59
CA TRP A 282 5.22 23.24 -13.36
C TRP A 282 5.58 21.78 -13.52
N HIS A 283 4.93 20.95 -12.72
CA HIS A 283 4.92 19.51 -12.90
C HIS A 283 3.48 19.03 -13.04
N ILE A 284 3.28 18.11 -13.97
CA ILE A 284 2.00 17.45 -14.24
C ILE A 284 2.17 15.96 -13.95
N CYS A 285 1.24 15.37 -13.21
CA CYS A 285 1.21 13.93 -13.02
C CYS A 285 -0.22 13.43 -12.73
N ALA A 286 -0.68 12.47 -13.52
CA ALA A 286 -1.99 11.85 -13.33
C ALA A 286 -2.13 11.12 -11.98
N LEU A 287 -1.01 10.76 -11.32
CA LEU A 287 -1.04 10.15 -9.98
C LEU A 287 -1.54 11.08 -8.88
N TRP A 288 -1.49 12.40 -9.06
CA TRP A 288 -1.88 13.35 -8.02
C TRP A 288 -3.36 13.70 -8.06
N GLY A 289 -4.00 13.50 -9.21
CA GLY A 289 -5.43 13.74 -9.40
C GLY A 289 -6.30 12.76 -8.63
N ARG A 290 -7.57 13.13 -8.43
CA ARG A 290 -8.57 12.19 -7.92
C ARG A 290 -8.69 10.98 -8.85
N PRO A 291 -9.01 9.79 -8.30
CA PRO A 291 -9.36 8.64 -9.13
C PRO A 291 -10.51 9.05 -10.07
N LYS A 292 -10.26 9.07 -11.38
CA LYS A 292 -11.30 9.38 -12.36
C LYS A 292 -12.31 8.23 -12.33
N GLU A 293 -13.53 8.50 -11.88
CA GLU A 293 -14.62 7.52 -11.94
C GLU A 293 -14.83 7.12 -13.40
N GLY A 294 -14.74 5.81 -13.66
CA GLY A 294 -14.81 5.11 -14.94
C GLY A 294 -15.21 5.91 -16.18
N ILE A 295 -14.32 5.91 -17.17
CA ILE A 295 -14.75 5.95 -18.57
C ILE A 295 -15.59 4.68 -18.77
N SER A 296 -16.90 4.83 -18.81
CA SER A 296 -17.76 3.83 -19.40
C SER A 296 -17.33 3.71 -20.86
N ASP A 297 -16.75 2.57 -21.23
CA ASP A 297 -16.49 2.23 -22.62
C ASP A 297 -17.84 2.10 -23.37
N GLU A 298 -18.39 3.24 -23.80
CA GLU A 298 -19.15 3.32 -25.03
C GLU A 298 -18.14 3.36 -26.19
N LEU A 299 -17.71 2.18 -26.65
CA LEU A 299 -17.14 2.03 -27.99
C LEU A 299 -17.65 0.73 -28.62
N GLN A 300 -18.74 0.91 -29.37
CA GLN A 300 -19.25 0.19 -30.56
C GLN A 300 -19.26 -1.35 -30.58
#